data_AF-A0A562KD06-F1
#
_entry.id   AF-A0A562KD06-F1
#
_cell.length_a   1.000
_cell.length_b   1.000
_cell.length_c   1.000
_cell.angle_alpha   90.00
_cell.angle_beta   90.00
_cell.angle_gamma   90.00
#
_symmetry.space_group_name_H-M   'P 1'
#
loop_
_entity.id
_entity.type
_entity.pdbx_description
1 polymer ?
#
loop_
_entity_poly.entity_id
_entity_poly.type
_entity_poly.pdbx_seq_one_letter_code
_entity_poly.pdbx_strand_id
1 'polypeptide(L)'
;MDEITRRLMMAAAAKGKAEYINSFSVINGSMLSSSATFAIPPGAQVGDLILVFVAATGSSISMTPPAGWTVLTAWSGSGPCGCVFYRERQAGDSNGYMSVPFSVSAYANTFSQCWRNAKIGAYGAFARASTPVVASGITMGSDGFLLHFVAAYASPTFTPEGSMSIRYASSSPAPSIANFYAELSAGPTGSRTPGMSSQNVNIGALVGIEAK
;
A
#
# COMPACT_ATOMS: atom_id res chain seq x y z
N MET A 1 8.38 31.22 -30.55
CA MET A 1 8.07 29.84 -30.14
C MET A 1 6.71 29.50 -30.72
N ASP A 2 6.63 28.51 -31.59
CA ASP A 2 5.34 28.14 -32.18
C ASP A 2 4.41 27.47 -31.15
N GLU A 3 3.12 27.49 -31.42
CA GLU A 3 2.06 26.97 -30.53
C GLU A 3 2.22 25.45 -30.28
N ILE A 4 2.85 24.73 -31.21
CA ILE A 4 3.15 23.29 -31.07
C ILE A 4 4.25 23.09 -30.03
N THR A 5 5.31 23.90 -30.07
CA THR A 5 6.41 23.91 -29.10
C THR A 5 5.93 24.37 -27.74
N ARG A 6 5.06 25.37 -27.68
CA ARG A 6 4.42 25.82 -26.43
C ARG A 6 3.55 24.72 -25.82
N ARG A 7 2.74 24.02 -26.62
CA ARG A 7 1.93 22.88 -26.15
C ARG A 7 2.78 21.68 -25.75
N LEU A 8 3.85 21.38 -26.47
CA LEU A 8 4.83 20.35 -26.10
C LEU A 8 5.56 20.69 -24.81
N MET A 9 5.96 21.95 -24.61
CA MET A 9 6.61 22.42 -23.38
C MET A 9 5.64 22.50 -22.20
N MET A 10 4.37 22.86 -22.41
CA MET A 10 3.35 22.83 -21.37
C MET A 10 2.91 21.40 -21.01
N ALA A 11 2.86 20.48 -21.98
CA ALA A 11 2.68 19.05 -21.71
C ALA A 11 3.89 18.42 -21.00
N ALA A 12 5.10 18.89 -21.29
CA ALA A 12 6.31 18.48 -20.56
C ALA A 12 6.37 19.07 -19.13
N ALA A 13 5.82 20.27 -18.90
CA ALA A 13 5.78 20.91 -17.58
C ALA A 13 4.73 20.30 -16.63
N ALA A 14 3.76 19.54 -17.14
CA ALA A 14 2.83 18.76 -16.32
C ALA A 14 3.44 17.43 -15.79
N LYS A 15 4.68 17.09 -16.17
CA LYS A 15 5.52 16.11 -15.45
C LYS A 15 6.02 16.73 -14.15
N GLY A 16 5.13 16.87 -13.17
CA GLY A 16 5.42 17.70 -12.00
C GLY A 16 5.75 16.93 -10.75
N LYS A 17 4.81 16.10 -10.28
CA LYS A 17 4.84 15.47 -8.97
C LYS A 17 3.99 14.20 -8.99
N ALA A 18 4.31 13.25 -8.12
CA ALA A 18 3.39 12.17 -7.82
C ALA A 18 2.07 12.76 -7.28
N GLU A 19 0.94 12.25 -7.75
CA GLU A 19 -0.39 12.71 -7.33
C GLU A 19 -1.20 11.51 -6.85
N TYR A 20 -1.85 11.62 -5.69
CA TYR A 20 -2.82 10.62 -5.25
C TYR A 20 -4.16 10.84 -5.95
N ILE A 21 -4.67 9.80 -6.59
CA ILE A 21 -5.95 9.86 -7.31
C ILE A 21 -7.09 9.38 -6.45
N ASN A 22 -7.01 8.13 -5.96
CA ASN A 22 -8.06 7.52 -5.16
C ASN A 22 -7.57 6.24 -4.48
N SER A 23 -8.38 5.69 -3.59
CA SER A 23 -8.20 4.36 -3.02
C SER A 23 -9.49 3.56 -3.02
N PHE A 24 -9.34 2.24 -2.87
CA PHE A 24 -10.44 1.32 -2.72
C PHE A 24 -10.08 0.26 -1.69
N SER A 25 -11.06 -0.26 -0.96
CA SER A 25 -10.83 -1.26 0.08
C SER A 25 -11.90 -2.33 0.05
N VAL A 26 -11.49 -3.58 0.24
CA VAL A 26 -12.43 -4.70 0.42
C VAL A 26 -12.20 -5.31 1.78
N ILE A 27 -13.26 -5.30 2.58
CA ILE A 27 -13.28 -6.01 3.85
C ILE A 27 -13.72 -7.45 3.57
N ASN A 28 -12.78 -8.40 3.50
CA ASN A 28 -13.10 -9.84 3.36
C ASN A 28 -13.09 -10.53 4.75
N GLY A 29 -13.04 -9.77 5.84
CA GLY A 29 -12.85 -10.27 7.21
C GLY A 29 -14.04 -10.99 7.87
N SER A 30 -15.14 -11.28 7.15
CA SER A 30 -16.31 -11.99 7.70
C SER A 30 -16.34 -13.48 7.36
N MET A 31 -15.53 -13.94 6.41
CA MET A 31 -15.49 -15.35 5.99
C MET A 31 -14.07 -15.81 5.76
N LEU A 32 -13.77 -17.03 6.21
CA LEU A 32 -12.53 -17.70 5.89
C LEU A 32 -12.54 -18.04 4.39
N SER A 33 -11.55 -17.55 3.64
CA SER A 33 -11.49 -17.71 2.18
C SER A 33 -10.09 -18.11 1.72
N SER A 34 -10.01 -18.89 0.64
CA SER A 34 -8.75 -19.22 -0.04
C SER A 34 -8.22 -18.09 -0.92
N SER A 35 -8.89 -16.94 -0.93
CA SER A 35 -8.44 -15.73 -1.62
C SER A 35 -9.05 -14.46 -1.02
N ALA A 36 -8.42 -13.32 -1.29
CA ALA A 36 -9.03 -12.01 -1.10
C ALA A 36 -9.19 -11.30 -2.44
N THR A 37 -10.13 -10.36 -2.51
CA THR A 37 -10.30 -9.54 -3.72
C THR A 37 -9.93 -8.08 -3.49
N PHE A 38 -9.54 -7.41 -4.56
CA PHE A 38 -9.35 -5.96 -4.62
C PHE A 38 -9.81 -5.44 -5.98
N ALA A 39 -10.02 -4.13 -6.11
CA ALA A 39 -10.33 -3.51 -7.39
C ALA A 39 -9.33 -2.39 -7.69
N ILE A 40 -9.21 -2.02 -8.97
CA ILE A 40 -8.51 -0.80 -9.37
C ILE A 40 -9.32 0.40 -8.85
N PRO A 41 -8.70 1.35 -8.13
CA PRO A 41 -9.42 2.52 -7.63
C PRO A 41 -10.09 3.33 -8.76
N PRO A 42 -11.29 3.89 -8.52
CA PRO A 42 -11.97 4.74 -9.49
C PRO A 42 -11.11 5.93 -9.91
N GLY A 43 -11.15 6.30 -11.20
CA GLY A 43 -10.40 7.43 -11.75
C GLY A 43 -8.97 7.11 -12.21
N ALA A 44 -8.50 5.87 -12.00
CA ALA A 44 -7.22 5.42 -12.54
C ALA A 44 -7.21 5.45 -14.08
N GLN A 45 -6.12 5.91 -14.66
CA GLN A 45 -5.86 5.97 -16.11
C GLN A 45 -4.70 5.05 -16.48
N VAL A 46 -4.57 4.72 -17.77
CA VAL A 46 -3.42 3.94 -18.27
C VAL A 46 -2.11 4.65 -17.90
N GLY A 47 -1.17 3.91 -17.32
CA GLY A 47 0.11 4.43 -16.83
C GLY A 47 0.09 4.92 -15.38
N ASP A 48 -1.08 5.04 -14.75
CA ASP A 48 -1.17 5.31 -13.31
C ASP A 48 -0.64 4.09 -12.53
N LEU A 49 0.10 4.36 -11.46
CA LEU A 49 0.63 3.36 -10.55
C LEU A 49 -0.49 2.90 -9.61
N ILE A 50 -0.76 1.59 -9.60
CA ILE A 50 -1.67 0.95 -8.65
C ILE A 50 -0.84 0.18 -7.64
N LEU A 51 -1.05 0.47 -6.35
CA LEU A 51 -0.41 -0.20 -5.23
C LEU A 51 -1.47 -0.90 -4.40
N VAL A 52 -1.22 -2.15 -4.00
CA VAL A 52 -2.17 -2.96 -3.25
C VAL A 52 -1.47 -3.51 -2.02
N PHE A 53 -2.13 -3.37 -0.87
CA PHE A 53 -1.80 -4.05 0.36
C PHE A 53 -2.87 -5.08 0.67
N VAL A 54 -2.44 -6.31 0.90
CA VAL A 54 -3.28 -7.39 1.40
C VAL A 54 -2.72 -7.82 2.74
N ALA A 55 -3.59 -7.99 3.72
CA ALA A 55 -3.25 -8.63 4.97
C ALA A 55 -4.22 -9.76 5.26
N ALA A 56 -3.71 -10.86 5.80
CA ALA A 56 -4.50 -12.01 6.21
C ALA A 56 -4.15 -12.46 7.63
N THR A 57 -5.13 -12.99 8.34
CA THR A 57 -4.91 -13.60 9.66
C THR A 57 -4.51 -15.05 9.55
N GLY A 58 -3.41 -15.40 10.20
CA GLY A 58 -2.86 -16.75 10.25
C GLY A 58 -1.37 -16.70 9.96
N SER A 59 -0.67 -17.80 10.16
CA SER A 59 0.78 -17.91 9.95
C SER A 59 1.10 -18.66 8.67
N SER A 60 2.27 -18.40 8.07
CA SER A 60 2.77 -19.18 6.92
C SER A 60 1.85 -19.12 5.69
N ILE A 61 1.08 -18.03 5.56
CA ILE A 61 0.22 -17.79 4.41
C ILE A 61 1.05 -17.13 3.31
N SER A 62 1.20 -17.81 2.18
CA SER A 62 1.72 -17.18 0.97
C SER A 62 0.56 -16.56 0.18
N MET A 63 0.75 -15.35 -0.32
CA MET A 63 -0.21 -14.63 -1.16
C MET A 63 0.40 -14.46 -2.54
N THR A 64 -0.30 -14.92 -3.58
CA THR A 64 0.20 -14.81 -4.96
C THR A 64 -0.49 -13.63 -5.65
N PRO A 65 0.23 -12.57 -6.07
CA PRO A 65 -0.39 -11.49 -6.82
C PRO A 65 -0.96 -11.98 -8.15
N PRO A 66 -1.93 -11.25 -8.75
CA PRO A 66 -2.38 -11.55 -10.09
C PRO A 66 -1.24 -11.44 -11.11
N ALA A 67 -1.39 -12.12 -12.25
CA ALA A 67 -0.39 -12.06 -13.32
C ALA A 67 -0.08 -10.61 -13.75
N GLY A 68 1.21 -10.32 -13.95
CA GLY A 68 1.71 -9.01 -14.34
C GLY A 68 1.88 -8.01 -13.18
N TRP A 69 1.53 -8.38 -11.94
CA TRP A 69 1.83 -7.57 -10.75
C TRP A 69 3.18 -7.94 -10.15
N THR A 70 3.86 -6.96 -9.56
CA THR A 70 5.18 -7.12 -8.95
C THR A 70 5.05 -7.03 -7.43
N VAL A 71 5.56 -8.04 -6.71
CA VAL A 71 5.67 -8.00 -5.24
C VAL A 71 6.78 -7.02 -4.84
N LEU A 72 6.46 -6.09 -3.94
CA LEU A 72 7.45 -5.24 -3.28
C LEU A 72 8.01 -5.93 -2.04
N THR A 73 7.10 -6.32 -1.14
CA THR A 73 7.47 -6.90 0.15
C THR A 73 6.34 -7.79 0.64
N ALA A 74 6.71 -8.86 1.35
CA ALA A 74 5.76 -9.81 1.90
C ALA A 74 6.26 -10.32 3.25
N TRP A 75 5.30 -10.67 4.11
CA TRP A 75 5.52 -11.34 5.38
C TRP A 75 4.58 -12.54 5.48
N SER A 76 5.16 -13.71 5.70
CA SER A 76 4.44 -14.97 5.89
C SER A 76 4.85 -15.68 7.19
N GLY A 77 5.39 -14.95 8.18
CA GLY A 77 5.80 -15.55 9.45
C GLY A 77 4.64 -15.90 10.39
N SER A 78 4.93 -16.02 11.69
CA SER A 78 3.88 -15.99 12.71
C SER A 78 3.32 -14.57 12.82
N GLY A 79 2.04 -14.40 13.19
CA GLY A 79 1.43 -13.07 13.14
C GLY A 79 0.45 -12.92 11.97
N PRO A 80 -0.16 -11.74 11.78
CA PRO A 80 -0.82 -11.44 10.52
C PRO A 80 0.21 -11.54 9.39
N CYS A 81 -0.19 -12.13 8.27
CA CYS A 81 0.59 -12.15 7.04
C CYS A 81 0.24 -10.90 6.21
N GLY A 82 1.18 -10.41 5.41
CA GLY A 82 0.97 -9.22 4.58
C GLY A 82 1.73 -9.29 3.27
N CYS A 83 1.19 -8.68 2.23
CA CYS A 83 1.85 -8.55 0.93
C CYS A 83 1.52 -7.19 0.34
N VAL A 84 2.56 -6.48 -0.09
CA VAL A 84 2.43 -5.25 -0.89
C VAL A 84 2.92 -5.55 -2.29
N PHE A 85 2.08 -5.28 -3.28
CA PHE A 85 2.41 -5.46 -4.69
C PHE A 85 1.82 -4.34 -5.54
N TYR A 86 2.41 -4.11 -6.70
CA TYR A 86 2.05 -2.99 -7.56
C TYR A 86 2.05 -3.38 -9.03
N ARG A 87 1.40 -2.53 -9.83
CA ARG A 87 1.47 -2.56 -11.29
C ARG A 87 1.10 -1.19 -11.82
N GLU A 88 1.60 -0.85 -13.01
CA GLU A 88 1.01 0.24 -13.77
C GLU A 88 -0.28 -0.24 -14.45
N ARG A 89 -1.31 0.60 -14.42
CA ARG A 89 -2.56 0.30 -15.12
C ARG A 89 -2.29 0.23 -16.63
N GLN A 90 -2.76 -0.84 -17.27
CA GLN A 90 -2.63 -1.08 -18.70
C GLN A 90 -3.94 -0.84 -19.44
N ALA A 91 -3.86 -0.62 -20.75
CA ALA A 91 -5.04 -0.55 -21.60
C ALA A 91 -5.75 -1.92 -21.60
N GLY A 92 -7.07 -1.91 -21.40
CA GLY A 92 -7.87 -3.14 -21.30
C GLY A 92 -7.98 -3.73 -19.89
N ASP A 93 -7.34 -3.11 -18.89
CA ASP A 93 -7.52 -3.52 -17.50
C ASP A 93 -8.98 -3.40 -17.06
N SER A 94 -9.50 -4.52 -16.53
CA SER A 94 -10.83 -4.57 -15.94
C SER A 94 -10.93 -3.66 -14.72
N ASN A 95 -12.05 -2.93 -14.61
CA ASN A 95 -12.42 -2.22 -13.38
C ASN A 95 -13.08 -3.16 -12.34
N GLY A 96 -13.24 -4.45 -12.67
CA GLY A 96 -13.80 -5.45 -11.78
C GLY A 96 -12.84 -5.88 -10.67
N TYR A 97 -13.32 -6.79 -9.83
CA TYR A 97 -12.52 -7.38 -8.77
C TYR A 97 -11.49 -8.35 -9.34
N MET A 98 -10.26 -8.24 -8.85
CA MET A 98 -9.18 -9.20 -9.04
C MET A 98 -9.00 -10.01 -7.76
N SER A 99 -8.59 -11.27 -7.91
CA SER A 99 -8.39 -12.20 -6.78
C SER A 99 -6.91 -12.40 -6.48
N VAL A 100 -6.60 -12.51 -5.19
CA VAL A 100 -5.28 -12.81 -4.63
C VAL A 100 -5.41 -14.14 -3.89
N PRO A 101 -5.02 -15.27 -4.50
CA PRO A 101 -5.10 -16.58 -3.86
C PRO A 101 -4.10 -16.72 -2.72
N PHE A 102 -4.49 -17.54 -1.74
CA PHE A 102 -3.73 -17.89 -0.55
C PHE A 102 -3.37 -19.38 -0.56
N SER A 103 -2.24 -19.74 0.07
CA SER A 103 -1.86 -21.16 0.26
C SER A 103 -2.82 -21.91 1.19
N VAL A 104 -3.47 -21.20 2.10
CA VAL A 104 -4.45 -21.72 3.06
C VAL A 104 -5.57 -20.70 3.26
N SER A 105 -6.76 -21.16 3.62
CA SER A 105 -7.88 -20.25 3.85
C SER A 105 -7.63 -19.35 5.06
N ALA A 106 -7.95 -18.07 4.93
CA ALA A 106 -7.74 -17.05 5.94
C ALA A 106 -8.82 -15.95 5.86
N TYR A 107 -9.00 -15.22 6.95
CA TYR A 107 -9.68 -13.92 6.89
C TYR A 107 -8.67 -12.90 6.39
N ALA A 108 -9.10 -12.01 5.51
CA ALA A 108 -8.21 -11.05 4.88
C ALA A 108 -8.90 -9.74 4.59
N ASN A 109 -8.13 -8.66 4.54
CA ASN A 109 -8.59 -7.37 4.07
C ASN A 109 -7.61 -6.83 3.04
N THR A 110 -8.12 -6.09 2.07
CA THR A 110 -7.33 -5.50 1.00
C THR A 110 -7.56 -4.01 0.94
N PHE A 111 -6.52 -3.30 0.51
CA PHE A 111 -6.53 -1.88 0.29
C PHE A 111 -5.68 -1.56 -0.93
N SER A 112 -6.27 -0.91 -1.94
CA SER A 112 -5.61 -0.48 -3.15
C SER A 112 -5.59 1.04 -3.25
N GLN A 113 -4.54 1.58 -3.84
CA GLN A 113 -4.33 3.01 -4.07
C GLN A 113 -3.89 3.25 -5.50
N CYS A 114 -4.30 4.38 -6.06
CA CYS A 114 -3.93 4.83 -7.39
C CYS A 114 -3.15 6.15 -7.31
N TRP A 115 -2.07 6.21 -8.06
CA TRP A 115 -1.16 7.34 -8.10
C TRP A 115 -0.83 7.70 -9.55
N ARG A 116 -0.90 8.99 -9.88
CA ARG A 116 -0.55 9.53 -11.20
C ARG A 116 0.84 10.13 -11.18
N ASN A 117 1.53 10.05 -12.32
CA ASN A 117 2.90 10.54 -12.48
C ASN A 117 3.86 10.00 -11.41
N ALA A 118 3.61 8.78 -10.95
CA ALA A 118 4.26 8.21 -9.78
C ALA A 118 4.89 6.85 -10.09
N LYS A 119 6.02 6.54 -9.44
CA LYS A 119 6.70 5.24 -9.46
C LYS A 119 6.96 4.77 -8.03
N ILE A 120 7.27 3.49 -7.88
CA ILE A 120 7.81 2.98 -6.61
C ILE A 120 9.27 3.45 -6.48
N GLY A 121 9.56 4.12 -5.38
CA GLY A 121 10.92 4.48 -4.95
C GLY A 121 11.52 3.39 -4.06
N ALA A 122 12.11 3.78 -2.94
CA ALA A 122 12.60 2.82 -1.95
C ALA A 122 11.46 2.16 -1.16
N TYR A 123 11.68 0.95 -0.67
CA TYR A 123 10.75 0.24 0.22
C TYR A 123 11.50 -0.63 1.22
N GLY A 124 10.88 -0.89 2.36
CA GLY A 124 11.42 -1.70 3.45
C GLY A 124 10.81 -3.10 3.52
N ALA A 125 11.54 -4.03 4.13
CA ALA A 125 10.95 -5.29 4.57
C ALA A 125 9.88 -5.05 5.64
N PHE A 126 8.93 -5.97 5.75
CA PHE A 126 8.00 -5.94 6.88
C PHE A 126 8.75 -6.12 8.20
N ALA A 127 8.54 -5.19 9.12
CA ALA A 127 8.85 -5.37 10.52
C ALA A 127 7.69 -6.12 11.20
N ARG A 128 8.00 -6.83 12.29
CA ARG A 128 7.03 -7.50 13.15
C ARG A 128 7.36 -7.22 14.61
N ALA A 129 6.33 -6.88 15.39
CA ALA A 129 6.45 -6.82 16.83
C ALA A 129 5.12 -7.15 17.51
N SER A 130 5.18 -7.65 18.75
CA SER A 130 4.03 -7.71 19.64
C SER A 130 3.65 -6.33 20.21
N THR A 131 4.58 -5.37 20.19
CA THR A 131 4.44 -4.02 20.74
C THR A 131 5.44 -3.07 20.08
N PRO A 132 5.05 -1.80 19.88
CA PRO A 132 4.76 -1.21 18.58
C PRO A 132 5.64 -1.72 17.42
N VAL A 133 5.07 -1.96 16.25
CA VAL A 133 5.87 -2.35 15.09
C VAL A 133 6.72 -1.16 14.63
N VAL A 134 8.05 -1.33 14.65
CA VAL A 134 8.98 -0.31 14.17
C VAL A 134 9.45 -0.71 12.78
N ALA A 135 8.88 -0.08 11.75
CA ALA A 135 9.36 -0.24 10.40
C ALA A 135 10.66 0.57 10.21
N SER A 136 11.72 -0.09 9.74
CA SER A 136 13.00 0.55 9.46
C SER A 136 12.87 1.63 8.40
N GLY A 137 13.56 2.74 8.59
CA GLY A 137 13.57 3.83 7.62
C GLY A 137 14.11 3.43 6.26
N ILE A 138 13.61 4.10 5.22
CA ILE A 138 14.06 4.01 3.83
C ILE A 138 14.69 5.34 3.38
N THR A 139 15.43 5.33 2.27
CA THR A 139 15.98 6.55 1.65
C THR A 139 15.26 6.83 0.34
N MET A 140 14.48 7.90 0.28
CA MET A 140 13.78 8.32 -0.93
C MET A 140 14.74 9.00 -1.91
N GLY A 141 14.65 8.66 -3.19
CA GLY A 141 15.52 9.23 -4.24
C GLY A 141 15.03 10.59 -4.75
N SER A 142 13.76 10.92 -4.53
CA SER A 142 13.13 12.17 -4.94
C SER A 142 11.99 12.55 -4.00
N ASP A 143 11.50 13.78 -4.13
CA ASP A 143 10.33 14.25 -3.39
C ASP A 143 9.09 13.40 -3.73
N GLY A 144 8.28 13.10 -2.71
CA GLY A 144 7.12 12.26 -2.89
C GLY A 144 6.38 11.95 -1.59
N PHE A 145 5.80 10.76 -1.52
CA PHE A 145 5.02 10.30 -0.38
C PHE A 145 5.67 9.08 0.26
N LEU A 146 5.87 9.14 1.58
CA LEU A 146 6.15 7.96 2.38
C LEU A 146 4.84 7.33 2.82
N LEU A 147 4.67 6.05 2.55
CA LEU A 147 3.54 5.24 3.00
C LEU A 147 4.00 4.28 4.09
N HIS A 148 3.17 4.08 5.10
CA HIS A 148 3.35 3.04 6.12
C HIS A 148 2.12 2.14 6.13
N PHE A 149 2.27 0.91 5.64
CA PHE A 149 1.23 -0.12 5.68
C PHE A 149 1.33 -0.89 6.98
N VAL A 150 0.23 -1.03 7.69
CA VAL A 150 0.17 -1.70 9.00
C VAL A 150 -0.99 -2.68 9.02
N ALA A 151 -0.78 -3.87 9.58
CA ALA A 151 -1.85 -4.81 9.87
C ALA A 151 -1.75 -5.37 11.30
N ALA A 152 -2.91 -5.65 11.88
CA ALA A 152 -3.08 -6.12 13.26
C ALA A 152 -4.14 -7.23 13.33
N TYR A 153 -3.96 -8.19 14.26
CA TYR A 153 -4.91 -9.29 14.47
C TYR A 153 -6.24 -8.89 15.11
N ALA A 154 -6.34 -7.72 15.72
CA ALA A 154 -7.52 -7.26 16.44
C ALA A 154 -8.16 -6.06 15.74
N SER A 155 -9.07 -5.38 16.42
CA SER A 155 -9.66 -4.10 16.01
C SER A 155 -9.04 -2.93 16.78
N PRO A 156 -7.73 -2.61 16.60
CA PRO A 156 -7.13 -1.47 17.26
C PRO A 156 -7.71 -0.17 16.69
N THR A 157 -7.66 0.87 17.50
CA THR A 157 -7.71 2.25 17.02
C THR A 157 -6.30 2.60 16.54
N PHE A 158 -6.19 3.00 15.28
CA PHE A 158 -4.94 3.50 14.72
C PHE A 158 -4.84 5.01 14.95
N THR A 159 -3.69 5.48 15.39
CA THR A 159 -3.40 6.92 15.54
C THR A 159 -2.19 7.29 14.69
N PRO A 160 -2.22 8.43 13.98
CA PRO A 160 -1.09 8.83 13.15
C PRO A 160 0.19 9.01 13.97
N GLU A 161 1.32 8.74 13.35
CA GLU A 161 2.64 8.88 13.95
C GLU A 161 3.31 10.16 13.48
N GLY A 162 3.79 10.97 14.41
CA GLY A 162 4.58 12.17 14.08
C GLY A 162 3.80 13.10 13.14
N SER A 163 4.38 13.38 11.97
CA SER A 163 3.77 14.19 10.91
C SER A 163 2.94 13.41 9.90
N MET A 164 2.80 12.09 10.06
CA MET A 164 2.00 11.29 9.14
C MET A 164 0.50 11.52 9.38
N SER A 165 -0.29 11.36 8.32
CA SER A 165 -1.75 11.34 8.36
C SER A 165 -2.26 9.93 8.08
N ILE A 166 -3.44 9.57 8.56
CA ILE A 166 -4.10 8.31 8.20
C ILE A 166 -4.87 8.52 6.90
N ARG A 167 -4.60 7.69 5.90
CA ARG A 167 -5.38 7.66 4.65
C ARG A 167 -6.51 6.65 4.70
N TYR A 168 -6.24 5.51 5.33
CA TYR A 168 -7.23 4.44 5.47
C TYR A 168 -6.96 3.70 6.77
N ALA A 169 -8.04 3.30 7.43
CA ALA A 169 -8.03 2.41 8.56
C ALA A 169 -9.34 1.62 8.57
N SER A 170 -9.26 0.31 8.78
CA SER A 170 -10.42 -0.51 9.04
C SER A 170 -10.20 -1.34 10.29
N SER A 171 -11.08 -1.18 11.27
CA SER A 171 -11.22 -2.07 12.41
C SER A 171 -12.13 -3.24 11.99
N SER A 172 -11.52 -4.37 11.66
CA SER A 172 -12.22 -5.60 11.29
C SER A 172 -11.84 -6.72 12.27
N PRO A 173 -12.68 -7.75 12.45
CA PRO A 173 -12.31 -8.88 13.29
C PRO A 173 -11.01 -9.55 12.87
N ALA A 174 -10.61 -9.50 11.58
CA ALA A 174 -9.39 -10.17 11.12
C ALA A 174 -9.01 -9.87 9.63
N PRO A 175 -7.81 -9.33 9.32
CA PRO A 175 -6.97 -8.45 10.14
C PRO A 175 -7.37 -6.99 9.94
N SER A 176 -7.28 -6.16 10.98
CA SER A 176 -7.38 -4.70 10.79
C SER A 176 -6.17 -4.18 10.05
N ILE A 177 -6.38 -3.24 9.14
CA ILE A 177 -5.32 -2.64 8.33
C ILE A 177 -5.40 -1.12 8.39
N ALA A 178 -4.26 -0.48 8.28
CA ALA A 178 -4.14 0.95 8.13
C ALA A 178 -3.05 1.33 7.12
N ASN A 179 -3.23 2.49 6.50
CA ASN A 179 -2.19 3.14 5.73
C ASN A 179 -2.01 4.57 6.23
N PHE A 180 -0.81 4.85 6.71
CA PHE A 180 -0.37 6.20 7.04
C PHE A 180 0.43 6.76 5.88
N TYR A 181 0.43 8.08 5.73
CA TYR A 181 1.25 8.75 4.73
C TYR A 181 1.83 10.08 5.22
N ALA A 182 2.95 10.50 4.65
CA ALA A 182 3.48 11.85 4.75
C ALA A 182 4.11 12.27 3.42
N GLU A 183 3.98 13.53 3.05
CA GLU A 183 4.78 14.12 1.97
C GLU A 183 6.17 14.44 2.51
N LEU A 184 7.20 13.96 1.83
CA LEU A 184 8.59 14.14 2.23
C LEU A 184 9.44 14.54 1.02
N SER A 185 10.49 15.32 1.30
CA SER A 185 11.57 15.54 0.35
C SER A 185 12.46 14.30 0.23
N ALA A 186 13.28 14.25 -0.82
CA ALA A 186 14.31 13.24 -0.99
C ALA A 186 15.21 13.09 0.27
N GLY A 187 15.64 11.87 0.55
CA GLY A 187 16.56 11.56 1.65
C GLY A 187 16.05 10.52 2.65
N PRO A 188 16.75 10.35 3.78
CA PRO A 188 16.40 9.39 4.81
C PRO A 188 15.08 9.75 5.49
N THR A 189 14.21 8.76 5.63
CA THR A 189 12.86 8.94 6.18
C THR A 189 12.76 8.72 7.69
N GLY A 190 13.78 8.09 8.29
CA GLY A 190 13.75 7.61 9.67
C GLY A 190 12.82 6.41 9.85
N SER A 191 12.98 5.69 10.97
CA SER A 191 12.07 4.59 11.32
C SER A 191 10.68 5.12 11.66
N ARG A 192 9.67 4.26 11.48
CA ARG A 192 8.27 4.58 11.74
C ARG A 192 7.61 3.58 12.68
N THR A 193 6.92 4.08 13.68
CA THR A 193 6.16 3.38 14.71
C THR A 193 4.70 3.85 14.75
N PRO A 194 3.72 3.08 14.25
CA PRO A 194 2.34 3.50 14.23
C PRO A 194 1.75 3.45 15.65
N GLY A 195 0.90 4.43 16.00
CA GLY A 195 0.18 4.37 17.26
C GLY A 195 -1.03 3.45 17.17
N MET A 196 -1.20 2.57 18.15
CA MET A 196 -2.28 1.57 18.20
C MET A 196 -2.78 1.35 19.62
N SER A 197 -4.10 1.28 19.82
CA SER A 197 -4.70 1.12 21.15
C SER A 197 -4.57 -0.30 21.75
N SER A 198 -4.29 -1.32 20.94
CA SER A 198 -4.15 -2.72 21.40
C SER A 198 -2.80 -3.32 20.99
N GLN A 199 -2.16 -4.02 21.92
CA GLN A 199 -0.81 -4.61 21.81
C GLN A 199 -0.79 -6.00 21.15
N ASN A 200 -1.48 -6.17 20.02
CA ASN A 200 -1.46 -7.45 19.31
C ASN A 200 -0.27 -7.53 18.35
N VAL A 201 0.04 -8.73 17.84
CA VAL A 201 1.10 -8.89 16.84
C VAL A 201 0.74 -8.08 15.60
N ASN A 202 1.64 -7.19 15.22
CA ASN A 202 1.47 -6.32 14.07
C ASN A 202 2.61 -6.51 13.08
N ILE A 203 2.30 -6.25 11.82
CA ILE A 203 3.30 -6.09 10.77
C ILE A 203 3.23 -4.67 10.22
N GLY A 204 4.38 -4.14 9.81
CA GLY A 204 4.51 -2.78 9.29
C GLY A 204 5.56 -2.71 8.20
N ALA A 205 5.28 -2.04 7.09
CA ALA A 205 6.26 -1.80 6.01
C ALA A 205 6.18 -0.37 5.48
N LEU A 206 7.34 0.20 5.15
CA LEU A 206 7.47 1.49 4.50
C LEU A 206 7.62 1.36 2.99
N VAL A 207 6.95 2.23 2.24
CA VAL A 207 7.06 2.33 0.78
C VAL A 207 7.09 3.80 0.38
N GLY A 208 8.09 4.19 -0.40
CA GLY A 208 8.19 5.51 -1.02
C GLY A 208 7.49 5.52 -2.38
N ILE A 209 6.61 6.50 -2.58
CA ILE A 209 6.00 6.84 -3.87
C ILE A 209 6.67 8.12 -4.36
N GLU A 210 7.32 8.04 -5.52
CA GLU A 210 8.17 9.08 -6.06
C GLU A 210 7.65 9.56 -7.41
N ALA A 211 8.00 10.79 -7.81
CA ALA A 211 7.64 11.28 -9.14
C ALA A 211 8.35 10.48 -10.26
N LYS A 212 7.66 10.30 -11.39
CA LYS A 212 8.18 9.62 -12.59
C LYS A 212 9.21 10.46 -13.34
#